data_AF-L0DDU9-F1
#
_entry.id   AF-L0DDU9-F1
#
_cell.length_a   1.000
_cell.length_b   1.000
_cell.length_c   1.000
_cell.angle_alpha   90.00
_cell.angle_beta   90.00
_cell.angle_gamma   90.00
#
_symmetry.space_group_name_H-M   'P 1'
#
loop_
_entity.id
_entity.type
_entity.pdbx_description
1 polymer ?
#
loop_
_entity_poly.entity_id
_entity_poly.type
_entity_poly.pdbx_seq_one_letter_code
_entity_poly.pdbx_strand_id
1 'polypeptide(L)'
;MATEREIQEMIARCVSIMVFYYNSGRSAHTKDQMAAEVGAVAHFVKKWRLVDDLRVRILDSVTAEMIARYGSELGVRLDGEFYKAFMDADVPTQNHFPSEALL
;
A
#
# COMPACT_ATOMS: atom_id res chain seq x y z
N MET A 1 -0.62 -0.50 -21.39
CA MET A 1 0.21 0.51 -20.73
C MET A 1 -0.74 1.38 -19.93
N ALA A 2 -0.41 1.72 -18.69
CA ALA A 2 -1.26 2.59 -17.90
C ALA A 2 -1.18 4.03 -18.42
N THR A 3 -2.32 4.68 -18.48
CA THR A 3 -2.44 6.09 -18.80
C THR A 3 -2.06 6.94 -17.59
N GLU A 4 -1.63 8.18 -17.83
CA GLU A 4 -1.32 9.13 -16.76
C GLU A 4 -2.50 9.30 -15.78
N ARG A 5 -3.72 9.29 -16.30
CA ARG A 5 -4.94 9.36 -15.49
C ARG A 5 -5.06 8.18 -14.52
N GLU A 6 -4.87 6.95 -15.01
CA GLU A 6 -4.95 5.75 -14.17
C GLU A 6 -3.87 5.76 -13.08
N ILE A 7 -2.69 6.30 -13.38
CA ILE A 7 -1.61 6.47 -12.39
C ILE A 7 -2.03 7.45 -11.30
N GLN A 8 -2.56 8.63 -11.67
CA GLN A 8 -3.04 9.63 -10.71
C GLN A 8 -4.20 9.11 -9.86
N GLU A 9 -5.14 8.38 -10.45
CA GLU A 9 -6.25 7.74 -9.72
C GLU A 9 -5.72 6.70 -8.71
N MET A 10 -4.67 5.96 -9.07
CA MET A 10 -4.04 5.01 -8.16
C MET A 10 -3.35 5.69 -6.99
N ILE A 11 -2.61 6.76 -7.25
CA ILE A 11 -1.98 7.59 -6.21
C ILE A 11 -3.06 8.14 -5.27
N ALA A 12 -4.12 8.73 -5.82
CA ALA A 12 -5.23 9.27 -5.03
C ALA A 12 -5.91 8.21 -4.16
N ARG A 13 -6.02 6.97 -4.66
CA ARG A 13 -6.55 5.84 -3.89
C ARG A 13 -5.62 5.48 -2.73
N CYS A 14 -4.31 5.33 -2.96
CA CYS A 14 -3.33 5.07 -1.90
C CYS A 14 -3.36 6.14 -0.81
N VAL A 15 -3.37 7.43 -1.19
CA VAL A 15 -3.46 8.55 -0.26
C VAL A 15 -4.74 8.47 0.56
N SER A 16 -5.88 8.17 -0.08
CA SER A 16 -7.18 8.06 0.61
C SER A 16 -7.18 6.93 1.64
N ILE A 17 -6.59 5.77 1.32
CA ILE A 17 -6.44 4.65 2.25
C ILE A 17 -5.62 5.07 3.48
N MET A 18 -4.49 5.75 3.26
CA MET A 18 -3.61 6.20 4.35
C MET A 18 -4.26 7.26 5.24
N VAL A 19 -4.98 8.21 4.64
CA VAL A 19 -5.75 9.23 5.39
C VAL A 19 -6.84 8.56 6.22
N PHE A 20 -7.56 7.58 5.66
CA PHE A 20 -8.58 6.83 6.41
C PHE A 20 -7.97 6.06 7.57
N TYR A 21 -6.86 5.36 7.34
CA TYR A 21 -6.12 4.63 8.37
C TYR A 21 -5.70 5.54 9.54
N TYR A 22 -5.14 6.72 9.23
CA TYR A 22 -4.75 7.70 10.23
C TYR A 22 -5.97 8.20 11.03
N ASN A 23 -7.02 8.63 10.33
CA ASN A 23 -8.22 9.20 10.97
C ASN A 23 -9.01 8.18 11.79
N SER A 24 -8.87 6.89 11.51
CA SER A 24 -9.57 5.81 12.23
C SER A 24 -8.87 5.39 13.53
N GLY A 25 -7.87 6.15 13.99
CA GLY A 25 -7.19 5.91 15.27
C GLY A 25 -6.17 4.77 15.24
N ARG A 26 -5.82 4.26 14.06
CA ARG A 26 -4.73 3.29 13.85
C ARG A 26 -4.79 2.03 14.74
N SER A 27 -5.99 1.53 14.95
CA SER A 27 -6.20 0.22 15.60
C SER A 27 -5.57 -0.92 14.79
N ALA A 28 -5.41 -2.09 15.42
CA ALA A 28 -4.98 -3.31 14.72
C ALA A 28 -5.91 -3.63 13.54
N HIS A 29 -7.22 -3.51 13.74
CA HIS A 29 -8.21 -3.77 12.69
C HIS A 29 -8.04 -2.83 11.47
N THR A 30 -7.89 -1.53 11.72
CA THR A 30 -7.72 -0.54 10.63
C THR A 30 -6.37 -0.68 9.95
N LYS A 31 -5.36 -1.20 10.65
CA LYS A 31 -4.05 -1.52 10.08
C LYS A 31 -4.14 -2.72 9.13
N ASP A 32 -4.86 -3.77 9.53
CA ASP A 32 -5.07 -4.96 8.68
C ASP A 32 -5.88 -4.59 7.43
N GLN A 33 -6.92 -3.75 7.59
CA GLN A 33 -7.68 -3.22 6.46
C GLN A 33 -6.81 -2.39 5.52
N MET A 34 -6.01 -1.46 6.06
CA MET A 34 -5.07 -0.66 5.28
C MET A 34 -4.11 -1.57 4.50
N ALA A 35 -3.52 -2.58 5.14
CA ALA A 35 -2.60 -3.50 4.50
C ALA A 35 -3.27 -4.29 3.36
N ALA A 36 -4.50 -4.77 3.57
CA ALA A 36 -5.25 -5.48 2.54
C ALA A 36 -5.58 -4.59 1.33
N GLU A 37 -6.03 -3.36 1.56
CA GLU A 37 -6.37 -2.42 0.48
C GLU A 37 -5.14 -1.95 -0.29
N VAL A 38 -4.04 -1.62 0.41
CA VAL A 38 -2.75 -1.29 -0.20
C VAL A 38 -2.19 -2.48 -0.98
N GLY A 39 -2.30 -3.69 -0.44
CA GLY A 39 -1.85 -4.90 -1.11
C GLY A 39 -2.63 -5.19 -2.40
N ALA A 40 -3.94 -4.94 -2.41
CA ALA A 40 -4.76 -5.05 -3.62
C ALA A 40 -4.30 -4.05 -4.70
N VAL A 41 -3.96 -2.83 -4.31
CA VAL A 41 -3.39 -1.81 -5.21
C VAL A 41 -2.03 -2.27 -5.74
N ALA A 42 -1.13 -2.71 -4.87
CA ALA A 42 0.18 -3.21 -5.26
C ALA A 42 0.05 -4.34 -6.30
N HIS A 43 -0.80 -5.34 -6.03
CA HIS A 43 -1.04 -6.45 -6.96
C HIS A 43 -1.60 -5.99 -8.31
N PHE A 44 -2.46 -4.97 -8.31
CA PHE A 44 -2.99 -4.40 -9.56
C PHE A 44 -1.90 -3.69 -10.36
N VAL A 45 -1.06 -2.89 -9.70
CA VAL A 45 0.10 -2.20 -10.32
C VAL A 45 1.08 -3.19 -10.94
N LYS A 46 1.33 -4.36 -10.32
CA LYS A 46 2.21 -5.40 -10.91
C LYS A 46 1.75 -5.89 -12.28
N LYS A 47 0.45 -5.87 -12.55
CA LYS A 47 -0.10 -6.33 -13.84
C LYS A 47 0.22 -5.36 -14.98
N TRP A 48 0.63 -4.14 -14.67
CA TRP A 48 1.06 -3.16 -15.66
C TRP A 48 2.53 -3.44 -15.98
N ARG A 49 2.83 -3.88 -17.21
CA ARG A 49 4.13 -4.38 -17.70
C ARG A 49 5.31 -3.36 -17.70
N LEU A 50 5.28 -2.34 -16.84
CA LEU A 50 6.28 -1.29 -16.62
C LEU A 50 6.48 -1.12 -15.09
N VAL A 51 6.87 -2.22 -14.45
CA VAL A 51 6.59 -2.44 -13.02
C VAL A 51 7.45 -1.58 -12.10
N ASP A 52 8.69 -1.28 -12.46
CA ASP A 52 9.63 -0.64 -11.53
C ASP A 52 9.46 0.88 -11.48
N ASP A 53 9.50 1.57 -12.62
CA ASP A 53 9.35 3.02 -12.68
C ASP A 53 8.01 3.49 -12.10
N LEU A 54 6.95 2.71 -12.32
CA LEU A 54 5.63 3.06 -11.81
C LEU A 54 5.49 2.84 -10.32
N ARG A 55 6.03 1.74 -9.77
CA ARG A 55 5.99 1.51 -8.33
C ARG A 55 6.73 2.61 -7.60
N VAL A 56 7.94 2.96 -8.06
CA VAL A 56 8.71 4.09 -7.52
C VAL A 56 7.91 5.37 -7.58
N ARG A 57 7.29 5.67 -8.73
CA ARG A 57 6.47 6.87 -8.90
C ARG A 57 5.28 6.92 -7.92
N ILE A 58 4.60 5.81 -7.70
CA ILE A 58 3.47 5.74 -6.74
C ILE A 58 3.98 5.93 -5.32
N LEU A 59 5.06 5.26 -4.94
CA LEU A 59 5.68 5.40 -3.62
C LEU A 59 6.05 6.86 -3.36
N ASP A 60 6.88 7.46 -4.22
CA ASP A 60 7.35 8.85 -4.06
C ASP A 60 6.20 9.85 -3.98
N SER A 61 5.15 9.66 -4.78
CA SER A 61 3.98 10.55 -4.79
C SER A 61 3.17 10.43 -3.49
N VAL A 62 3.00 9.22 -2.97
CA VAL A 62 2.30 9.00 -1.69
C VAL A 62 3.13 9.55 -0.54
N THR A 63 4.45 9.36 -0.54
CA THR A 63 5.36 9.94 0.46
C THR A 63 5.23 11.47 0.48
N ALA A 64 5.28 12.12 -0.68
CA ALA A 64 5.14 13.56 -0.79
C ALA A 64 3.80 14.07 -0.22
N GLU A 65 2.70 13.36 -0.51
CA GLU A 65 1.38 13.68 0.03
C GLU A 65 1.29 13.50 1.56
N MET A 66 1.88 12.44 2.10
CA MET A 66 1.89 12.21 3.55
C MET A 66 2.69 13.30 4.29
N ILE A 67 3.85 13.69 3.75
CA ILE A 67 4.67 14.77 4.30
C ILE A 67 3.93 16.11 4.20
N ALA A 68 3.31 16.41 3.06
CA ALA A 68 2.59 17.66 2.87
C ALA A 68 1.41 17.82 3.84
N ARG A 69 0.71 16.73 4.17
CA ARG A 69 -0.48 16.76 5.04
C ARG A 69 -0.16 16.70 6.53
N TYR A 70 0.84 15.90 6.91
CA TYR A 70 1.09 15.56 8.31
C TYR A 70 2.43 16.07 8.84
N GLY A 71 3.22 16.74 8.00
CA GLY A 71 4.57 17.19 8.32
C GLY A 71 5.61 16.09 8.15
N SER A 72 6.90 16.45 8.22
CA SER A 72 8.01 15.54 7.96
C SER A 72 8.05 14.34 8.91
N GLU A 73 7.91 14.56 10.22
CA GLU A 73 8.04 13.48 11.20
C GLU A 73 6.91 12.45 11.10
N LEU A 74 5.65 12.91 11.16
CA LEU A 74 4.50 12.03 11.11
C LEU A 74 4.28 11.48 9.69
N GLY A 75 4.51 12.29 8.66
CA GLY A 75 4.43 11.88 7.26
C GLY A 75 5.38 10.73 6.94
N VAL A 76 6.64 10.80 7.38
CA VAL A 76 7.63 9.71 7.19
C VAL A 76 7.23 8.45 7.94
N ARG A 77 6.61 8.56 9.13
CA ARG A 77 6.10 7.37 9.85
C ARG A 77 4.96 6.70 9.09
N LEU A 78 4.01 7.48 8.58
CA LEU A 78 2.90 6.96 7.78
C LEU A 78 3.39 6.36 6.46
N ASP A 79 4.36 6.99 5.82
CA ASP A 79 5.03 6.47 4.63
C ASP A 79 5.67 5.10 4.91
N GLY A 80 6.37 4.92 6.03
CA GLY A 80 6.94 3.62 6.39
C GLY A 80 5.89 2.51 6.56
N GLU A 81 4.70 2.84 7.07
CA GLU A 81 3.59 1.89 7.18
C GLU A 81 2.99 1.54 5.81
N PHE A 82 2.85 2.54 4.93
CA PHE A 82 2.43 2.35 3.54
C PHE A 82 3.44 1.50 2.76
N TYR A 83 4.71 1.87 2.79
CA TYR A 83 5.80 1.18 2.10
C TYR A 83 5.83 -0.29 2.49
N LYS A 84 5.75 -0.58 3.80
CA LYS A 84 5.67 -1.95 4.28
C LYS A 84 4.47 -2.69 3.70
N ALA A 85 3.27 -2.14 3.76
CA ALA A 85 2.08 -2.79 3.20
C ALA A 85 2.16 -3.00 1.67
N PHE A 86 2.74 -2.03 0.96
CA PHE A 86 2.86 -2.05 -0.51
C PHE A 86 3.91 -3.06 -0.98
N MET A 87 5.00 -3.22 -0.23
CA MET A 87 6.07 -4.17 -0.53
C MET A 87 5.81 -5.57 0.03
N ASP A 88 5.16 -5.72 1.18
CA ASP A 88 4.82 -7.03 1.77
C ASP A 88 3.80 -7.78 0.90
N ALA A 89 3.00 -7.07 0.11
CA ALA A 89 2.16 -7.65 -0.95
C ALA A 89 2.98 -8.32 -2.08
N ASP A 90 4.31 -8.28 -2.04
CA ASP A 90 5.23 -9.04 -2.91
C ASP A 90 5.67 -10.38 -2.33
N VAL A 91 5.45 -10.64 -1.04
CA VAL A 91 5.70 -11.95 -0.46
C VAL A 91 4.43 -12.79 -0.66
N PRO A 92 4.48 -13.92 -1.41
CA PRO A 92 3.39 -14.87 -1.37
C PRO A 92 3.18 -15.23 0.09
N THR A 93 1.99 -14.98 0.63
CA THR A 93 1.55 -15.61 1.86
C THR A 93 1.78 -17.10 1.64
N GLN A 94 2.83 -17.66 2.25
CA GLN A 94 3.01 -19.09 2.26
C GLN A 94 1.74 -19.61 2.93
N ASN A 95 0.88 -20.23 2.12
CA ASN A 95 -0.31 -20.92 2.58
C ASN A 95 0.12 -21.75 3.77
N HIS A 96 -0.32 -21.35 4.95
CA HIS A 96 -0.34 -22.22 6.10
C HIS A 96 -1.40 -23.28 5.77
N PHE A 97 -0.98 -24.29 5.01
CA PHE A 97 -1.75 -25.52 4.92
C PHE A 97 -1.82 -26.05 6.34
N PRO A 98 -3.01 -26.19 6.96
CA PRO A 98 -3.11 -27.02 8.13
C PRO A 98 -2.67 -28.40 7.65
N SER A 99 -1.58 -28.89 8.25
CA SER A 99 -1.14 -30.26 8.09
C SER A 99 -2.30 -31.13 8.55
N GLU A 100 -3.12 -31.61 7.61
CA GLU A 100 -4.07 -32.67 7.91
C GLU A 100 -3.24 -33.85 8.40
N ALA A 101 -3.40 -34.09 9.69
CA ALA A 101 -2.78 -35.19 10.39
C ALA A 101 -3.25 -36.49 9.73
N LEU A 102 -2.27 -37.27 9.31
CA LEU A 102 -2.27 -38.73 9.27
C LEU A 102 -3.40 -39.35 10.10
N LEU A 103 -4.38 -39.96 9.41
CA LEU A 103 -5.07 -41.17 9.84
C LEU A 103 -5.38 -42.03 8.62
#